data_AF-A0A965UT40-F1
#
_entry.id   AF-A0A965UT40-F1
#
_cell.length_a   1.000
_cell.length_b   1.000
_cell.length_c   1.000
_cell.angle_alpha   90.00
_cell.angle_beta   90.00
_cell.angle_gamma   90.00
#
_symmetry.space_group_name_H-M   'P 1'
#
loop_
_entity.id
_entity.type
_entity.pdbx_description
1 polymer ?
#
loop_
_entity_poly.entity_id
_entity_poly.type
_entity_poly.pdbx_seq_one_letter_code
_entity_poly.pdbx_strand_id
1 'polypeptide(L)'
;MREKAIKQQAEVGAKVREMAEKLSRVKEPTVAGAGIQRGVEDVFIPRARAIESGLYNRLDESIPKFKPVKAKNTYAALEELSRPIEGAPALSRNQMLTSQEITALKNDLESDLLNAQGDIPFSALKGLRSKIGEKLSSVNLLSNIPQGAYKKIYGAISEDLREAAKESGAEALTALNRANKYTRSLHERMDKLQGFINKNEPEKIYRAAFEGTELGATRLRAVMQSLPKPEQKAVASAFVSKMGKALPGQQDELGDVFSTERFLTNWNKLSPEAKQVLFNRFGSDYRKNLDKIAETASMIREGSRVLANPSGTAAAGVQPATLAVLATAVAAGQYKLLTGLLTTSALSRASAKAFTNPKYVKWLAENSNIPTSAIPGAISTLSGIAKEDNDQDLAEIAEQLKRQEISKKIGK
;
A
#
# COMPACT_ATOMS: atom_id res chain seq x y z
N MET A 1 25.16 -14.77 -26.93
CA MET A 1 24.57 -14.99 -25.58
C MET A 1 24.42 -13.70 -24.79
N ARG A 2 25.48 -12.91 -24.57
CA ARG A 2 25.44 -11.60 -23.87
C ARG A 2 24.45 -10.60 -24.50
N GLU A 3 24.45 -10.50 -25.82
CA GLU A 3 23.54 -9.63 -26.59
C GLU A 3 22.06 -9.99 -26.41
N LYS A 4 21.75 -11.29 -26.32
CA LYS A 4 20.37 -11.79 -26.11
C LYS A 4 19.86 -11.45 -24.70
N ALA A 5 20.71 -11.55 -23.68
CA ALA A 5 20.36 -11.17 -22.31
C ALA A 5 20.13 -9.66 -22.16
N ILE A 6 20.95 -8.84 -22.84
CA ILE A 6 20.78 -7.38 -22.89
C ILE A 6 19.44 -7.02 -23.55
N LYS A 7 19.12 -7.67 -24.67
CA LYS A 7 17.83 -7.47 -25.36
C LYS A 7 16.63 -7.85 -24.49
N GLN A 8 16.69 -8.99 -23.79
CA GLN A 8 15.64 -9.43 -22.86
C GLN A 8 15.45 -8.45 -21.69
N GLN A 9 16.54 -7.94 -21.11
CA GLN A 9 16.48 -6.92 -20.06
C GLN A 9 15.84 -5.62 -20.55
N ALA A 10 16.14 -5.21 -21.79
CA ALA A 10 15.53 -4.04 -22.42
C ALA A 10 14.01 -4.23 -22.68
N GLU A 11 13.58 -5.40 -23.14
CA GLU A 11 12.17 -5.73 -23.38
C GLU A 11 11.36 -5.75 -22.06
N VAL A 12 11.90 -6.37 -21.01
CA VAL A 12 11.30 -6.34 -19.67
C VAL A 12 11.20 -4.90 -19.15
N GLY A 13 12.28 -4.12 -19.31
CA GLY A 13 12.31 -2.72 -18.91
C GLY A 13 11.29 -1.87 -19.67
N ALA A 14 11.12 -2.08 -20.98
CA ALA A 14 10.09 -1.42 -21.77
C ALA A 14 8.68 -1.74 -21.26
N LYS A 15 8.41 -3.00 -20.87
CA LYS A 15 7.11 -3.38 -20.32
C LYS A 15 6.82 -2.72 -18.96
N VAL A 16 7.82 -2.67 -18.07
CA VAL A 16 7.70 -1.98 -16.78
C VAL A 16 7.41 -0.50 -16.98
N ARG A 17 8.09 0.15 -17.93
CA ARG A 17 7.85 1.56 -18.30
C ARG A 17 6.44 1.79 -18.84
N GLU A 18 5.98 0.95 -19.77
CA GLU A 18 4.62 1.01 -20.33
C GLU A 18 3.56 0.89 -19.21
N MET A 19 3.78 -0.02 -18.26
CA MET A 19 2.87 -0.20 -17.12
C MET A 19 2.84 1.02 -16.20
N ALA A 20 4.00 1.62 -15.89
CA ALA A 20 4.08 2.85 -15.10
C ALA A 20 3.37 4.01 -15.82
N GLU A 21 3.66 4.22 -17.11
CA GLU A 21 3.09 5.30 -17.91
C GLU A 21 1.57 5.20 -18.08
N LYS A 22 1.02 3.97 -18.14
CA LYS A 22 -0.44 3.75 -18.11
C LYS A 22 -1.10 4.21 -16.81
N LEU A 23 -0.38 4.18 -15.69
CA LEU A 23 -0.89 4.76 -14.44
C LEU A 23 -0.77 6.28 -14.48
N SER A 24 0.44 6.79 -14.70
CA SER A 24 0.72 8.22 -14.69
C SER A 24 2.02 8.51 -15.43
N ARG A 25 2.10 9.67 -16.07
CA ARG A 25 3.35 10.20 -16.67
C ARG A 25 4.37 10.67 -15.62
N VAL A 26 3.98 10.75 -14.35
CA VAL A 26 4.86 11.15 -13.25
C VAL A 26 5.84 10.03 -12.92
N LYS A 27 7.12 10.25 -13.19
CA LYS A 27 8.22 9.31 -12.91
C LYS A 27 9.11 9.75 -11.75
N GLU A 28 9.10 11.04 -11.42
CA GLU A 28 10.04 11.62 -10.47
C GLU A 28 9.51 11.63 -9.02
N PRO A 29 10.33 11.18 -8.05
CA PRO A 29 10.02 11.25 -6.62
C PRO A 29 9.64 12.64 -6.14
N THR A 30 10.29 13.66 -6.70
CA THR A 30 10.09 15.08 -6.39
C THR A 30 8.63 15.47 -6.65
N VAL A 31 8.14 15.18 -7.87
CA VAL A 31 6.78 15.49 -8.33
C VAL A 31 5.74 14.62 -7.61
N ALA A 32 6.03 13.32 -7.42
CA ALA A 32 5.14 12.43 -6.68
C ALA A 32 5.03 12.84 -5.21
N GLY A 33 6.13 13.28 -4.59
CA GLY A 33 6.18 13.84 -3.24
C GLY A 33 5.37 15.12 -3.07
N ALA A 34 5.50 16.06 -4.01
CA ALA A 34 4.70 17.28 -4.03
C ALA A 34 3.21 16.95 -4.25
N GLY A 35 2.92 15.91 -5.05
CA GLY A 35 1.58 15.36 -5.20
C GLY A 35 1.04 14.74 -3.92
N ILE A 36 1.88 14.06 -3.12
CA ILE A 36 1.50 13.56 -1.79
C ILE A 36 1.11 14.72 -0.89
N GLN A 37 1.96 15.75 -0.80
CA GLN A 37 1.72 16.92 0.04
C GLN A 37 0.41 17.62 -0.32
N ARG A 38 0.25 18.06 -1.58
CA ARG A 38 -0.96 18.73 -2.06
C ARG A 38 -2.20 17.85 -1.95
N GLY A 39 -2.09 16.55 -2.26
CA GLY A 39 -3.20 15.62 -2.13
C GLY A 39 -3.70 15.52 -0.68
N VAL A 40 -2.80 15.61 0.30
CA VAL A 40 -3.16 15.62 1.71
C VAL A 40 -3.71 16.97 2.16
N GLU A 41 -2.98 18.05 1.89
CA GLU A 41 -3.27 19.41 2.35
C GLU A 41 -4.51 20.01 1.66
N ASP A 42 -4.59 19.92 0.34
CA ASP A 42 -5.60 20.62 -0.45
C ASP A 42 -6.87 19.80 -0.68
N VAL A 43 -6.78 18.46 -0.56
CA VAL A 43 -7.91 17.57 -0.88
C VAL A 43 -8.37 16.76 0.32
N PHE A 44 -7.49 15.97 0.94
CA PHE A 44 -7.91 15.08 2.02
C PHE A 44 -8.35 15.83 3.27
N ILE A 45 -7.56 16.80 3.75
CA ILE A 45 -7.91 17.55 4.98
C ILE A 45 -9.25 18.29 4.80
N PRO A 46 -9.46 19.13 3.75
CA PRO A 46 -10.73 19.85 3.57
C PRO A 46 -11.92 18.90 3.43
N ARG A 47 -11.77 17.83 2.63
CA ARG A 47 -12.82 16.83 2.45
C ARG A 47 -13.16 16.12 3.75
N ALA A 48 -12.14 15.76 4.54
CA ALA A 48 -12.35 15.08 5.80
C ALA A 48 -13.06 15.97 6.81
N ARG A 49 -12.67 17.25 6.91
CA ARG A 49 -13.35 18.24 7.75
C ARG A 49 -14.79 18.48 7.31
N ALA A 50 -15.06 18.50 6.00
CA ALA A 50 -16.43 18.60 5.49
C ALA A 50 -17.31 17.39 5.89
N ILE A 51 -16.76 16.17 5.81
CA ILE A 51 -17.47 14.95 6.24
C ILE A 51 -17.71 14.97 7.76
N GLU A 52 -16.69 15.35 8.54
CA GLU A 52 -16.79 15.52 9.99
C GLU A 52 -17.88 16.52 10.35
N SER A 53 -17.85 17.72 9.75
CA SER A 53 -18.88 18.74 9.95
C SER A 53 -20.27 18.22 9.58
N GLY A 54 -20.43 17.54 8.44
CA GLY A 54 -21.71 16.94 8.04
C GLY A 54 -22.21 15.81 8.95
N LEU A 55 -21.32 15.12 9.68
CA LEU A 55 -21.70 14.16 10.71
C LEU A 55 -22.20 14.84 11.98
N TYR A 56 -21.56 15.94 12.37
CA TYR A 56 -21.99 16.73 13.53
C TYR A 56 -23.23 17.59 13.26
N ASN A 57 -23.44 18.07 12.03
CA ASN A 57 -24.67 18.76 11.66
C ASN A 57 -25.89 17.82 11.76
N ARG A 58 -25.75 16.57 11.33
CA ARG A 58 -26.80 15.55 11.53
C ARG A 58 -27.05 15.22 13.00
N LEU A 59 -26.02 15.27 13.84
CA LEU A 59 -26.21 15.13 15.28
C LEU A 59 -27.03 16.28 15.86
N ASP A 60 -26.81 17.51 15.37
CA ASP A 60 -27.56 18.69 15.80
C ASP A 60 -29.04 18.67 15.40
N GLU A 61 -29.40 17.87 14.39
CA GLU A 61 -30.81 17.64 14.02
C GLU A 61 -31.54 16.81 15.09
N SER A 62 -30.82 15.93 15.80
CA SER A 62 -31.39 15.03 16.82
C SER A 62 -31.24 15.53 18.26
N ILE A 63 -30.42 16.57 18.51
CA ILE A 63 -30.16 17.12 19.85
C ILE A 63 -30.34 18.64 19.83
N PRO A 64 -31.28 19.20 20.61
CA PRO A 64 -31.44 20.65 20.72
C PRO A 64 -30.15 21.34 21.16
N LYS A 65 -29.81 22.48 20.54
CA LYS A 65 -28.57 23.23 20.81
C LYS A 65 -28.36 23.58 22.29
N PHE A 66 -29.45 23.91 22.98
CA PHE A 66 -29.48 24.28 24.39
C PHE A 66 -29.92 23.14 25.31
N LYS A 67 -29.87 21.88 24.83
CA LYS A 67 -30.09 20.74 25.71
C LYS A 67 -29.11 20.84 26.88
N PRO A 68 -29.59 20.82 28.14
CA PRO A 68 -28.72 20.81 29.31
C PRO A 68 -27.86 19.54 29.34
N VAL A 69 -26.58 19.70 29.61
CA VAL A 69 -25.62 18.59 29.77
C VAL A 69 -24.90 18.76 31.08
N LYS A 70 -24.88 17.70 31.89
CA LYS A 70 -24.05 17.63 33.10
C LYS A 70 -22.61 17.39 32.68
N ALA A 71 -21.76 18.40 32.72
CA ALA A 71 -20.34 18.30 32.37
C ALA A 71 -19.50 17.57 33.44
N LYS A 72 -20.06 16.53 34.06
CA LYS A 72 -19.51 15.86 35.25
C LYS A 72 -18.16 15.24 34.94
N ASN A 73 -18.04 14.49 33.83
CA ASN A 73 -16.80 13.83 33.48
C ASN A 73 -15.74 14.86 33.09
N THR A 74 -16.14 15.91 32.35
CA THR A 74 -15.25 17.02 31.97
C THR A 74 -14.70 17.74 33.18
N TYR A 75 -15.56 18.14 34.12
CA TYR A 75 -15.14 18.80 35.35
C TYR A 75 -14.20 17.91 36.17
N ALA A 76 -14.53 16.62 36.37
CA ALA A 76 -13.68 15.68 37.08
C ALA A 76 -12.29 15.52 36.41
N ALA A 77 -12.24 15.47 35.08
CA ALA A 77 -10.97 15.38 34.35
C ALA A 77 -10.12 16.65 34.50
N LEU A 78 -10.74 17.83 34.43
CA LEU A 78 -10.05 19.10 34.64
C LEU A 78 -9.58 19.26 36.10
N GLU A 79 -10.39 18.84 37.06
CA GLU A 79 -10.03 18.81 38.47
C GLU A 79 -8.84 17.90 38.74
N GLU A 80 -8.86 16.68 38.20
CA GLU A 80 -7.75 15.74 38.36
C GLU A 80 -6.46 16.28 37.72
N LEU A 81 -6.54 16.88 36.53
CA LEU A 81 -5.39 17.45 35.83
C LEU A 81 -4.87 18.77 36.43
N SER A 82 -5.68 19.46 37.22
CA SER A 82 -5.30 20.71 37.91
C SER A 82 -4.98 20.51 39.39
N ARG A 83 -5.16 19.30 39.93
CA ARG A 83 -4.95 19.01 41.35
C ARG A 83 -3.47 19.20 41.71
N PRO A 84 -3.16 20.04 42.72
CA PRO A 84 -1.80 20.16 43.21
C PRO A 84 -1.35 18.88 43.91
N ILE A 85 -0.04 18.63 43.87
CA ILE A 85 0.65 17.59 44.63
C ILE A 85 0.42 17.84 46.11
N GLU A 86 -0.28 16.91 46.74
CA GLU A 86 -0.58 16.94 48.17
C GLU A 86 0.72 16.95 48.98
N GLY A 87 0.81 17.85 49.96
CA GLY A 87 2.04 18.06 50.74
C GLY A 87 3.16 18.82 50.03
N ALA A 88 3.06 19.10 48.71
CA ALA A 88 4.04 19.90 47.98
C ALA A 88 3.40 20.88 46.96
N PRO A 89 2.58 21.86 47.40
CA PRO A 89 1.89 22.78 46.48
C PRO A 89 2.84 23.65 45.63
N ALA A 90 4.05 23.93 46.13
CA ALA A 90 5.06 24.68 45.39
C ALA A 90 5.58 23.93 44.15
N LEU A 91 5.73 22.60 44.24
CA LEU A 91 6.15 21.77 43.10
C LEU A 91 5.09 21.72 41.99
N SER A 92 3.82 21.89 42.38
CA SER A 92 2.70 21.92 41.43
C SER A 92 2.71 23.16 40.55
N ARG A 93 3.35 24.25 40.98
CA ARG A 93 3.50 25.49 40.19
C ARG A 93 4.48 25.35 39.03
N ASN A 94 5.21 24.23 38.95
CA ASN A 94 6.07 23.95 37.82
C ASN A 94 5.19 23.72 36.57
N GLN A 95 5.41 24.53 35.53
CA GLN A 95 4.69 24.48 34.25
C GLN A 95 4.79 23.11 33.56
N MET A 96 5.73 22.25 33.96
CA MET A 96 5.85 20.87 33.49
C MET A 96 4.77 19.90 34.05
N LEU A 97 4.15 20.21 35.20
CA LEU A 97 3.30 19.27 35.95
C LEU A 97 1.83 19.70 36.01
N THR A 98 1.56 21.00 36.14
CA THR A 98 0.20 21.55 35.96
C THR A 98 0.26 22.78 35.07
N SER A 99 -0.49 22.77 33.97
CA SER A 99 -0.57 23.93 33.08
C SER A 99 -1.60 24.91 33.64
N GLN A 100 -1.21 26.18 33.84
CA GLN A 100 -2.13 27.26 34.23
C GLN A 100 -3.37 27.34 33.32
N GLU A 101 -3.21 26.97 32.05
CA GLU A 101 -4.30 26.89 31.07
C GLU A 101 -5.40 25.87 31.44
N ILE A 102 -5.05 24.71 32.02
CA ILE A 102 -6.05 23.72 32.47
C ILE A 102 -6.78 24.24 33.71
N THR A 103 -6.07 24.88 34.64
CA THR A 103 -6.69 25.49 35.82
C THR A 103 -7.62 26.62 35.42
N ALA A 104 -7.21 27.48 34.48
CA ALA A 104 -8.07 28.53 33.92
C ALA A 104 -9.32 27.93 33.27
N LEU A 105 -9.15 26.91 32.42
CA LEU A 105 -10.28 26.22 31.77
C LEU A 105 -11.23 25.56 32.80
N LYS A 106 -10.70 25.00 33.89
CA LYS A 106 -11.52 24.47 34.99
C LYS A 106 -12.37 25.58 35.60
N ASN A 107 -11.75 26.69 35.96
CA ASN A 107 -12.43 27.81 36.62
C ASN A 107 -13.48 28.46 35.70
N ASP A 108 -13.17 28.59 34.40
CA ASP A 108 -14.11 29.10 33.40
C ASP A 108 -15.32 28.17 33.27
N LEU A 109 -15.09 26.85 33.20
CA LEU A 109 -16.18 25.86 33.17
C LEU A 109 -17.01 25.90 34.46
N GLU A 110 -16.39 26.01 35.63
CA GLU A 110 -17.08 26.11 36.91
C GLU A 110 -17.97 27.37 36.96
N SER A 111 -17.47 28.49 36.46
CA SER A 111 -18.25 29.73 36.34
C SER A 111 -19.47 29.55 35.43
N ASP A 112 -19.27 28.94 34.25
CA ASP A 112 -20.38 28.65 33.32
C ASP A 112 -21.43 27.71 33.93
N LEU A 113 -21.00 26.68 34.67
CA LEU A 113 -21.90 25.75 35.35
C LEU A 113 -22.72 26.44 36.46
N LEU A 114 -22.10 27.32 37.24
CA LEU A 114 -22.79 28.10 38.29
C LEU A 114 -23.89 29.00 37.70
N ASN A 115 -23.61 29.62 36.54
CA ASN A 115 -24.55 30.50 35.86
C ASN A 115 -25.75 29.76 35.24
N ALA A 116 -25.64 28.45 35.03
CA ALA A 116 -26.61 27.62 34.33
C ALA A 116 -27.18 26.47 35.18
N GLN A 117 -27.29 26.68 36.51
CA GLN A 117 -27.89 25.72 37.45
C GLN A 117 -27.18 24.34 37.46
N GLY A 118 -25.90 24.30 37.09
CA GLY A 118 -25.07 23.10 37.06
C GLY A 118 -25.02 22.37 35.71
N ASP A 119 -25.65 22.91 34.66
CA ASP A 119 -25.66 22.32 33.32
C ASP A 119 -24.96 23.24 32.30
N ILE A 120 -24.43 22.67 31.21
CA ILE A 120 -23.90 23.43 30.08
C ILE A 120 -24.68 23.08 28.79
N PRO A 121 -24.95 24.04 27.90
CA PRO A 121 -25.56 23.74 26.61
C PRO A 121 -24.75 22.72 25.81
N PHE A 122 -25.42 21.70 25.25
CA PHE A 122 -24.79 20.67 24.41
C PHE A 122 -23.89 21.26 23.31
N SER A 123 -24.36 22.32 22.65
CA SER A 123 -23.60 23.00 21.59
C SER A 123 -22.31 23.65 22.09
N ALA A 124 -22.29 24.21 23.30
CA ALA A 124 -21.11 24.83 23.91
C ALA A 124 -20.06 23.75 24.25
N LEU A 125 -20.50 22.66 24.88
CA LEU A 125 -19.62 21.55 25.23
C LEU A 125 -19.05 20.85 23.98
N LYS A 126 -19.87 20.69 22.93
CA LYS A 126 -19.41 20.23 21.61
C LYS A 126 -18.37 21.18 21.01
N GLY A 127 -18.59 22.48 21.09
CA GLY A 127 -17.67 23.51 20.59
C GLY A 127 -16.32 23.48 21.32
N LEU A 128 -16.33 23.34 22.65
CA LEU A 128 -15.13 23.14 23.45
C LEU A 128 -14.36 21.88 23.00
N ARG A 129 -15.08 20.77 22.82
CA ARG A 129 -14.48 19.52 22.33
C ARG A 129 -13.81 19.68 20.96
N SER A 130 -14.44 20.40 20.05
CA SER A 130 -13.88 20.69 18.72
C SER A 130 -12.56 21.47 18.83
N LYS A 131 -12.53 22.54 19.65
CA LYS A 131 -11.30 23.32 19.90
C LYS A 131 -10.18 22.47 20.51
N ILE A 132 -10.50 21.60 21.47
CA ILE A 132 -9.52 20.66 22.05
C ILE A 132 -9.04 19.65 20.99
N GLY A 133 -9.95 19.15 20.15
CA GLY A 133 -9.61 18.25 19.04
C GLY A 133 -8.68 18.89 18.01
N GLU A 134 -8.89 20.16 17.68
CA GLU A 134 -7.99 20.93 16.81
C GLU A 134 -6.58 21.04 17.42
N LYS A 135 -6.49 21.35 18.72
CA LYS A 135 -5.22 21.39 19.44
C LYS A 135 -4.50 20.03 19.45
N LEU A 136 -5.24 18.94 19.66
CA LEU A 136 -4.72 17.57 19.53
C LEU A 136 -4.11 17.31 18.15
N SER A 137 -4.79 17.75 17.10
CA SER A 137 -4.36 17.58 15.72
C SER A 137 -3.26 18.53 15.27
N SER A 138 -2.87 19.52 16.08
CA SER A 138 -1.79 20.44 15.74
C SER A 138 -0.47 19.92 16.31
N VAL A 139 0.56 19.74 15.47
CA VAL A 139 1.95 19.46 15.90
C VAL A 139 2.55 20.75 16.45
N ASN A 140 2.02 21.24 17.57
CA ASN A 140 2.53 22.46 18.19
C ASN A 140 3.53 22.07 19.29
N LEU A 141 4.83 22.17 18.97
CA LEU A 141 5.93 21.88 19.90
C LEU A 141 6.01 22.89 21.06
N LEU A 142 5.25 23.99 20.98
CA LEU A 142 5.20 25.07 21.98
C LEU A 142 3.95 25.02 22.86
N SER A 143 3.15 23.96 22.80
CA SER A 143 1.99 23.81 23.68
C SER A 143 2.43 23.50 25.11
N ASN A 144 2.01 24.34 26.07
CA ASN A 144 2.27 24.14 27.50
C ASN A 144 1.45 22.98 28.10
N ILE A 145 0.40 22.53 27.40
CA ILE A 145 -0.36 21.35 27.78
C ILE A 145 0.20 20.10 27.09
N PRO A 146 0.57 19.04 27.85
CA PRO A 146 0.93 17.75 27.28
C PRO A 146 -0.22 17.12 26.48
N GLN A 147 0.09 16.49 25.35
CA GLN A 147 -0.89 15.78 24.50
C GLN A 147 -1.76 14.77 25.27
N GLY A 148 -1.20 14.10 26.28
CA GLY A 148 -1.95 13.19 27.15
C GLY A 148 -3.10 13.87 27.91
N ALA A 149 -2.90 15.11 28.38
CA ALA A 149 -3.92 15.88 29.08
C ALA A 149 -5.05 16.29 28.13
N TYR A 150 -4.73 16.77 26.92
CA TYR A 150 -5.76 17.05 25.91
C TYR A 150 -6.57 15.81 25.53
N LYS A 151 -5.94 14.63 25.41
CA LYS A 151 -6.66 13.38 25.12
C LYS A 151 -7.63 13.02 26.23
N LYS A 152 -7.23 13.23 27.48
CA LYS A 152 -8.06 12.98 28.65
C LYS A 152 -9.27 13.93 28.70
N ILE A 153 -9.05 15.24 28.52
CA ILE A 153 -10.12 16.24 28.45
C ILE A 153 -11.08 15.92 27.29
N TYR A 154 -10.54 15.63 26.10
CA TYR A 154 -11.35 15.27 24.93
C TYR A 154 -12.22 14.02 25.17
N GLY A 155 -11.65 13.00 25.84
CA GLY A 155 -12.35 11.78 26.22
C GLY A 155 -13.50 12.06 27.20
N ALA A 156 -13.23 12.84 28.24
CA ALA A 156 -14.22 13.24 29.23
C ALA A 156 -15.39 14.02 28.63
N ILE A 157 -15.10 15.03 27.79
CA ILE A 157 -16.14 15.77 27.08
C ILE A 157 -16.96 14.85 26.15
N SER A 158 -16.31 13.88 25.51
CA SER A 158 -17.00 12.92 24.64
C SER A 158 -17.98 12.03 25.40
N GLU A 159 -17.69 11.71 26.66
CA GLU A 159 -18.58 10.91 27.51
C GLU A 159 -19.79 11.72 27.97
N ASP A 160 -19.59 12.97 28.42
CA ASP A 160 -20.70 13.86 28.78
C ASP A 160 -21.65 14.08 27.59
N LEU A 161 -21.11 14.30 26.38
CA LEU A 161 -21.92 14.41 25.15
C LEU A 161 -22.65 13.10 24.81
N ARG A 162 -22.07 11.95 25.15
CA ARG A 162 -22.66 10.62 24.92
C ARG A 162 -23.81 10.34 25.87
N GLU A 163 -23.68 10.71 27.14
CA GLU A 163 -24.77 10.66 28.11
C GLU A 163 -25.95 11.53 27.64
N ALA A 164 -25.69 12.78 27.25
CA ALA A 164 -26.71 13.68 26.71
C ALA A 164 -27.36 13.15 25.41
N ALA A 165 -26.57 12.54 24.52
CA ALA A 165 -27.11 11.93 23.30
C ALA A 165 -27.98 10.71 23.61
N LYS A 166 -27.62 9.88 24.60
CA LYS A 166 -28.41 8.73 25.04
C LYS A 166 -29.78 9.16 25.57
N GLU A 167 -29.82 10.23 26.35
CA GLU A 167 -31.07 10.83 26.84
C GLU A 167 -31.93 11.43 25.73
N SER A 168 -31.33 11.77 24.58
CA SER A 168 -32.04 12.35 23.43
C SER A 168 -32.58 11.29 22.46
N GLY A 169 -32.35 10.01 22.74
CA GLY A 169 -32.87 8.88 21.98
C GLY A 169 -31.82 8.09 21.20
N ALA A 170 -32.24 6.95 20.65
CA ALA A 170 -31.36 6.01 19.96
C ALA A 170 -30.73 6.59 18.68
N GLU A 171 -31.45 7.46 17.97
CA GLU A 171 -30.95 8.11 16.76
C GLU A 171 -29.79 9.07 17.07
N ALA A 172 -29.97 9.95 18.06
CA ALA A 172 -28.93 10.87 18.53
C ALA A 172 -27.66 10.15 18.97
N LEU A 173 -27.81 9.07 19.75
CA LEU A 173 -26.68 8.23 20.17
C LEU A 173 -25.97 7.59 18.98
N THR A 174 -26.72 7.11 17.98
CA THR A 174 -26.14 6.51 16.77
C THR A 174 -25.39 7.52 15.92
N ALA A 175 -25.96 8.71 15.73
CA ALA A 175 -25.34 9.83 15.02
C ALA A 175 -24.04 10.26 15.70
N LEU A 176 -24.03 10.40 17.03
CA LEU A 176 -22.84 10.74 17.80
C LEU A 176 -21.77 9.66 17.67
N ASN A 177 -22.12 8.38 17.82
CA ASN A 177 -21.17 7.28 17.70
C ASN A 177 -20.51 7.24 16.31
N ARG A 178 -21.29 7.52 15.25
CA ARG A 178 -20.78 7.61 13.88
C ARG A 178 -19.80 8.78 13.72
N ALA A 179 -20.17 9.95 14.23
CA ALA A 179 -19.32 11.15 14.19
C ALA A 179 -18.00 10.91 14.95
N ASN A 180 -18.08 10.39 16.18
CA ASN A 180 -16.91 10.11 17.02
C ASN A 180 -15.99 9.05 16.42
N LYS A 181 -16.55 7.98 15.85
CA LYS A 181 -15.77 6.95 15.15
C LYS A 181 -15.00 7.54 13.97
N TYR A 182 -15.67 8.39 13.18
CA TYR A 182 -15.04 9.06 12.05
C TYR A 182 -13.90 9.99 12.48
N THR A 183 -14.16 10.90 13.44
CA THR A 183 -13.15 11.85 13.95
C THR A 183 -11.95 11.13 14.56
N ARG A 184 -12.17 10.04 15.31
CA ARG A 184 -11.07 9.23 15.85
C ARG A 184 -10.19 8.65 14.73
N SER A 185 -10.81 8.02 13.73
CA SER A 185 -10.07 7.47 12.58
C SER A 185 -9.39 8.55 11.73
N LEU A 186 -9.96 9.75 11.67
CA LEU A 186 -9.35 10.91 11.02
C LEU A 186 -8.09 11.35 11.77
N HIS A 187 -8.18 11.56 13.09
CA HIS A 187 -7.02 11.92 13.92
C HIS A 187 -5.90 10.89 13.84
N GLU A 188 -6.21 9.60 14.01
CA GLU A 188 -5.21 8.53 13.89
C GLU A 188 -4.50 8.51 12.53
N ARG A 189 -5.20 8.91 11.46
CA ARG A 189 -4.60 9.02 10.14
C ARG A 189 -3.75 10.30 10.02
N MET A 190 -4.24 11.42 10.53
CA MET A 190 -3.48 12.69 10.55
C MET A 190 -2.18 12.54 11.34
N ASP A 191 -2.19 11.88 12.50
CA ASP A 191 -0.99 11.60 13.30
C ASP A 191 0.07 10.85 12.49
N LYS A 192 -0.36 9.88 11.67
CA LYS A 192 0.54 9.10 10.80
C LYS A 192 1.10 9.92 9.63
N LEU A 193 0.45 11.01 9.24
CA LEU A 193 0.80 11.82 8.07
C LEU A 193 1.61 13.07 8.43
N GLN A 194 1.21 13.79 9.48
CA GLN A 194 1.76 15.10 9.83
C GLN A 194 3.24 15.09 10.16
N GLY A 195 3.73 14.00 10.76
CA GLY A 195 5.13 13.87 11.17
C GLY A 195 6.13 14.03 10.03
N PHE A 196 5.74 13.74 8.78
CA PHE A 196 6.64 13.83 7.64
C PHE A 196 6.15 14.73 6.49
N ILE A 197 4.88 15.13 6.45
CA ILE A 197 4.39 16.03 5.37
C ILE A 197 4.80 17.48 5.63
N ASN A 198 4.68 17.98 6.87
CA ASN A 198 4.80 19.41 7.15
C ASN A 198 6.26 19.90 7.35
N LYS A 199 7.25 19.00 7.32
CA LYS A 199 8.63 19.29 7.73
C LYS A 199 9.69 18.92 6.70
N ASN A 200 9.26 18.45 5.53
CA ASN A 200 10.16 17.81 4.58
C ASN A 200 9.98 18.36 3.17
N GLU A 201 11.08 18.40 2.44
CA GLU A 201 11.08 18.61 0.99
C GLU A 201 10.30 17.48 0.29
N PRO A 202 9.71 17.73 -0.89
CA PRO A 202 8.91 16.74 -1.63
C PRO A 202 9.57 15.36 -1.77
N GLU A 203 10.87 15.29 -2.04
CA GLU A 203 11.60 14.03 -2.23
C GLU A 203 11.72 13.25 -0.93
N LYS A 204 11.87 13.95 0.20
CA LYS A 204 11.87 13.35 1.53
C LYS A 204 10.47 12.86 1.90
N ILE A 205 9.41 13.60 1.57
CA ILE A 205 8.02 13.15 1.72
C ILE A 205 7.79 11.85 0.95
N TYR A 206 8.22 11.82 -0.31
CA TYR A 206 8.10 10.62 -1.14
C TYR A 206 8.83 9.43 -0.51
N ARG A 207 10.10 9.58 -0.13
CA ARG A 207 10.87 8.49 0.50
C ARG A 207 10.21 8.01 1.80
N ALA A 208 9.80 8.94 2.66
CA ALA A 208 9.16 8.63 3.94
C ALA A 208 7.89 7.80 3.78
N ALA A 209 7.16 7.96 2.68
CA ALA A 209 5.96 7.17 2.39
C ALA A 209 6.23 5.67 2.21
N PHE A 210 7.45 5.28 1.82
CA PHE A 210 7.86 3.90 1.57
C PHE A 210 8.77 3.30 2.66
N GLU A 211 9.11 4.06 3.71
CA GLU A 211 9.89 3.53 4.83
C GLU A 211 9.14 2.41 5.57
N GLY A 212 9.85 1.33 5.89
CA GLY A 212 9.30 0.16 6.59
C GLY A 212 8.38 -0.70 5.73
N THR A 213 8.37 -0.50 4.40
CA THR A 213 7.53 -1.29 3.48
C THR A 213 7.95 -2.75 3.36
N GLU A 214 9.14 -3.07 3.85
CA GLU A 214 9.67 -4.41 4.03
C GLU A 214 9.04 -5.18 5.19
N LEU A 215 8.55 -4.48 6.21
CA LEU A 215 7.90 -5.10 7.38
C LEU A 215 6.37 -5.05 7.30
N GLY A 216 5.80 -4.14 6.50
CA GLY A 216 4.35 -3.98 6.40
C GLY A 216 3.96 -2.76 5.57
N ALA A 217 2.74 -2.27 5.75
CA ALA A 217 2.21 -1.18 4.92
C ALA A 217 1.48 -0.08 5.69
N THR A 218 1.68 0.05 7.00
CA THR A 218 0.88 0.95 7.84
C THR A 218 0.96 2.41 7.38
N ARG A 219 2.17 2.94 7.21
CA ARG A 219 2.38 4.32 6.75
C ARG A 219 1.95 4.50 5.29
N LEU A 220 2.41 3.62 4.41
CA LEU A 220 2.05 3.66 2.99
C LEU A 220 0.54 3.60 2.77
N ARG A 221 -0.19 2.80 3.57
CA ARG A 221 -1.65 2.71 3.54
C ARG A 221 -2.29 4.03 3.95
N ALA A 222 -1.81 4.68 5.01
CA ALA A 222 -2.31 5.98 5.44
C ALA A 222 -2.12 7.02 4.33
N VAL A 223 -0.94 7.08 3.71
CA VAL A 223 -0.64 7.94 2.56
C VAL A 223 -1.62 7.67 1.42
N MET A 224 -1.62 6.45 0.90
CA MET A 224 -2.40 6.12 -0.29
C MET A 224 -3.92 6.19 -0.08
N GLN A 225 -4.42 6.14 1.15
CA GLN A 225 -5.84 6.35 1.47
C GLN A 225 -6.22 7.84 1.64
N SER A 226 -5.23 8.71 1.80
CA SER A 226 -5.39 10.16 1.90
C SER A 226 -5.06 10.89 0.60
N LEU A 227 -4.82 10.16 -0.49
CA LEU A 227 -4.56 10.78 -1.79
C LEU A 227 -5.77 10.64 -2.72
N PRO A 228 -6.02 11.63 -3.60
CA PRO A 228 -6.92 11.45 -4.73
C PRO A 228 -6.35 10.43 -5.74
N LYS A 229 -7.21 9.90 -6.62
CA LYS A 229 -6.81 8.83 -7.57
C LYS A 229 -5.61 9.21 -8.47
N PRO A 230 -5.51 10.43 -9.04
CA PRO A 230 -4.36 10.83 -9.85
C PRO A 230 -3.03 10.76 -9.09
N GLU A 231 -3.00 11.23 -7.84
CA GLU A 231 -1.81 11.27 -6.99
C GLU A 231 -1.42 9.86 -6.55
N GLN A 232 -2.40 8.99 -6.24
CA GLN A 232 -2.13 7.57 -6.00
C GLN A 232 -1.42 6.92 -7.20
N LYS A 233 -1.91 7.19 -8.42
CA LYS A 233 -1.31 6.67 -9.66
C LYS A 233 0.09 7.25 -9.89
N ALA A 234 0.30 8.54 -9.58
CA ALA A 234 1.61 9.19 -9.68
C ALA A 234 2.64 8.57 -8.72
N VAL A 235 2.26 8.35 -7.46
CA VAL A 235 3.13 7.69 -6.47
C VAL A 235 3.51 6.28 -6.91
N ALA A 236 2.53 5.48 -7.37
CA ALA A 236 2.80 4.14 -7.86
C ALA A 236 3.62 4.11 -9.15
N SER A 237 3.38 5.04 -10.09
CA SER A 237 4.14 5.16 -11.33
C SER A 237 5.59 5.54 -11.08
N ALA A 238 5.85 6.55 -10.23
CA ALA A 238 7.19 6.95 -9.83
C ALA A 238 7.93 5.78 -9.16
N PHE A 239 7.24 5.00 -8.32
CA PHE A 239 7.83 3.86 -7.64
C PHE A 239 8.23 2.75 -8.63
N VAL A 240 7.33 2.37 -9.53
CA VAL A 240 7.59 1.36 -10.58
C VAL A 240 8.71 1.83 -11.51
N SER A 241 8.72 3.10 -11.89
CA SER A 241 9.74 3.69 -12.77
C SER A 241 11.15 3.62 -12.17
N LYS A 242 11.29 3.79 -10.85
CA LYS A 242 12.60 3.74 -10.17
C LYS A 242 12.99 2.32 -9.74
N MET A 243 12.04 1.39 -9.61
CA MET A 243 12.28 0.05 -9.09
C MET A 243 13.36 -0.71 -9.87
N GLY A 244 13.35 -0.58 -11.19
CA GLY A 244 14.31 -1.23 -12.08
C GLY A 244 15.40 -0.31 -12.61
N LYS A 245 15.56 0.92 -12.12
CA LYS A 245 16.63 1.80 -12.61
C LYS A 245 18.00 1.24 -12.22
N ALA A 246 18.90 1.07 -13.19
CA ALA A 246 20.25 0.56 -12.96
C ALA A 246 21.09 1.49 -12.06
N LEU A 247 22.19 0.98 -11.51
CA LEU A 247 23.13 1.78 -10.69
C LEU A 247 23.75 2.91 -11.52
N PRO A 248 24.15 4.04 -10.91
CA PRO A 248 24.74 5.17 -11.65
C PRO A 248 25.90 4.78 -12.57
N GLY A 249 26.78 3.87 -12.15
CA GLY A 249 27.90 3.38 -12.97
C GLY A 249 27.53 2.38 -14.09
N GLN A 250 26.24 2.08 -14.25
CA GLN A 250 25.69 1.17 -15.28
C GLN A 250 24.62 1.87 -16.14
N GLN A 251 24.52 3.19 -16.02
CA GLN A 251 23.59 4.00 -16.81
C GLN A 251 24.19 4.38 -18.16
N ASP A 252 23.33 4.66 -19.13
CA ASP A 252 23.67 5.29 -20.39
C ASP A 252 23.63 6.82 -20.25
N GLU A 253 23.96 7.54 -21.32
CA GLU A 253 23.95 9.02 -21.34
C GLU A 253 22.56 9.61 -21.01
N LEU A 254 21.49 8.84 -21.25
CA LEU A 254 20.11 9.22 -20.96
C LEU A 254 19.70 8.87 -19.52
N GLY A 255 20.53 8.11 -18.79
CA GLY A 255 20.29 7.74 -17.41
C GLY A 255 19.12 6.78 -17.20
N ASP A 256 18.67 6.06 -18.22
CA ASP A 256 17.40 5.32 -18.21
C ASP A 256 17.52 3.82 -18.50
N VAL A 257 18.70 3.26 -18.22
CA VAL A 257 18.97 1.83 -18.28
C VAL A 257 18.17 1.11 -17.19
N PHE A 258 17.41 0.11 -17.63
CA PHE A 258 16.69 -0.80 -16.76
C PHE A 258 17.58 -1.98 -16.35
N SER A 259 17.47 -2.43 -15.10
CA SER A 259 18.14 -3.59 -14.51
C SER A 259 17.10 -4.52 -13.88
N THR A 260 17.02 -5.75 -14.40
CA THR A 260 16.15 -6.82 -13.88
C THR A 260 16.52 -7.20 -12.45
N GLU A 261 17.82 -7.21 -12.11
CA GLU A 261 18.30 -7.49 -10.76
C GLU A 261 17.87 -6.43 -9.75
N ARG A 262 17.98 -5.15 -10.10
CA ARG A 262 17.50 -4.03 -9.26
C ARG A 262 16.00 -4.12 -9.07
N PHE A 263 15.27 -4.38 -10.16
CA PHE A 263 13.82 -4.55 -10.13
C PHE A 263 13.42 -5.65 -9.16
N LEU A 264 13.96 -6.86 -9.34
CA LEU A 264 13.65 -8.02 -8.51
C LEU A 264 14.02 -7.78 -7.05
N THR A 265 15.18 -7.19 -6.78
CA THR A 265 15.62 -6.88 -5.42
C THR A 265 14.65 -5.92 -4.74
N ASN A 266 14.30 -4.82 -5.40
CA ASN A 266 13.37 -3.83 -4.85
C ASN A 266 11.94 -4.38 -4.76
N TRP A 267 11.51 -5.25 -5.68
CA TRP A 267 10.23 -5.96 -5.60
C TRP A 267 10.15 -6.90 -4.40
N ASN A 268 11.20 -7.68 -4.17
CA ASN A 268 11.25 -8.66 -3.08
C ASN A 268 11.42 -8.01 -1.71
N LYS A 269 11.96 -6.79 -1.65
CA LYS A 269 12.01 -6.00 -0.42
C LYS A 269 10.63 -5.59 0.07
N LEU A 270 9.58 -5.58 -0.76
CA LEU A 270 8.25 -5.18 -0.31
C LEU A 270 7.52 -6.33 0.36
N SER A 271 6.87 -6.04 1.48
CA SER A 271 5.93 -6.97 2.11
C SER A 271 4.71 -7.24 1.19
N PRO A 272 4.01 -8.37 1.35
CA PRO A 272 2.78 -8.65 0.61
C PRO A 272 1.71 -7.56 0.76
N GLU A 273 1.61 -6.95 1.95
CA GLU A 273 0.70 -5.86 2.27
C GLU A 273 1.10 -4.58 1.54
N ALA A 274 2.39 -4.28 1.44
CA ALA A 274 2.89 -3.10 0.72
C ALA A 274 2.57 -3.20 -0.77
N LYS A 275 2.79 -4.39 -1.37
CA LYS A 275 2.40 -4.68 -2.76
C LYS A 275 0.89 -4.54 -2.96
N GLN A 276 0.07 -5.02 -2.01
CA GLN A 276 -1.38 -4.86 -2.08
C GLN A 276 -1.79 -3.39 -2.04
N VAL A 277 -1.24 -2.63 -1.10
CA VAL A 277 -1.57 -1.20 -0.94
C VAL A 277 -1.18 -0.39 -2.16
N LEU A 278 -0.05 -0.70 -2.80
CA LEU A 278 0.40 0.00 -4.01
C LEU A 278 -0.40 -0.40 -5.24
N PHE A 279 -0.59 -1.70 -5.47
CA PHE A 279 -0.92 -2.18 -6.82
C PHE A 279 -2.35 -2.71 -7.00
N ASN A 280 -2.97 -3.31 -5.96
CA ASN A 280 -4.30 -3.92 -6.14
C ASN A 280 -5.40 -2.89 -6.45
N ARG A 281 -5.21 -1.63 -6.04
CA ARG A 281 -6.15 -0.52 -6.27
C ARG A 281 -6.29 -0.12 -7.75
N PHE A 282 -5.40 -0.60 -8.62
CA PHE A 282 -5.42 -0.31 -10.06
C PHE A 282 -5.89 -1.50 -10.91
N GLY A 283 -6.51 -2.50 -10.26
CA GLY A 283 -6.96 -3.74 -10.90
C GLY A 283 -6.08 -4.92 -10.51
N SER A 284 -6.69 -6.10 -10.39
CA SER A 284 -6.00 -7.34 -10.00
C SER A 284 -4.91 -7.73 -11.00
N ASP A 285 -5.11 -7.41 -12.28
CA ASP A 285 -4.14 -7.72 -13.34
C ASP A 285 -2.86 -6.88 -13.26
N TYR A 286 -2.93 -5.66 -12.72
CA TYR A 286 -1.75 -4.80 -12.62
C TYR A 286 -0.68 -5.41 -11.73
N ARG A 287 -1.06 -5.86 -10.52
CA ARG A 287 -0.15 -6.57 -9.62
C ARG A 287 0.33 -7.89 -10.22
N LYS A 288 -0.58 -8.71 -10.76
CA LYS A 288 -0.23 -10.00 -11.38
C LYS A 288 0.80 -9.85 -12.49
N ASN A 289 0.70 -8.78 -13.28
CA ASN A 289 1.67 -8.50 -14.34
C ASN A 289 3.05 -8.10 -13.78
N LEU A 290 3.11 -7.34 -12.70
CA LEU A 290 4.37 -7.05 -12.01
C LEU A 290 4.97 -8.30 -11.32
N ASP A 291 4.13 -9.17 -10.76
CA ASP A 291 4.57 -10.48 -10.21
C ASP A 291 5.21 -11.34 -11.31
N LYS A 292 4.59 -11.44 -12.50
CA LYS A 292 5.15 -12.14 -13.66
C LYS A 292 6.47 -11.53 -14.15
N ILE A 293 6.59 -10.20 -14.12
CA ILE A 293 7.83 -9.51 -14.47
C ILE A 293 8.93 -9.85 -13.45
N ALA A 294 8.60 -9.89 -12.15
CA ALA A 294 9.53 -10.27 -11.11
C ALA A 294 9.98 -11.75 -11.25
N GLU A 295 9.05 -12.65 -11.56
CA GLU A 295 9.35 -14.04 -11.87
C GLU A 295 10.32 -14.16 -13.05
N THR A 296 10.05 -13.45 -14.14
CA THR A 296 10.94 -13.39 -15.32
C THR A 296 12.32 -12.85 -14.93
N ALA A 297 12.38 -11.80 -14.11
CA ALA A 297 13.64 -11.25 -13.62
C ALA A 297 14.42 -12.24 -12.73
N SER A 298 13.74 -13.08 -11.94
CA SER A 298 14.38 -14.15 -11.16
C SER A 298 14.98 -15.22 -12.06
N MET A 299 14.24 -15.66 -13.07
CA MET A 299 14.74 -16.62 -14.06
C MET A 299 15.98 -16.11 -14.79
N ILE A 300 15.99 -14.82 -15.18
CA ILE A 300 17.17 -14.18 -15.81
C ILE A 300 18.38 -14.20 -14.85
N ARG A 301 18.18 -13.84 -13.58
CA ARG A 301 19.24 -13.83 -12.55
C ARG A 301 19.78 -15.22 -12.24
N GLU A 302 18.91 -16.22 -12.16
CA GLU A 302 19.30 -17.61 -11.92
C GLU A 302 20.09 -18.18 -13.11
N GLY A 303 19.60 -17.93 -14.33
CA GLY A 303 20.32 -18.29 -15.56
C GLY A 303 21.70 -17.62 -15.65
N SER A 304 21.83 -16.35 -15.26
CA SER A 304 23.13 -15.67 -15.25
C SER A 304 24.09 -16.23 -14.20
N ARG A 305 23.59 -16.68 -13.04
CA ARG A 305 24.44 -17.31 -11.99
C ARG A 305 24.99 -18.66 -12.43
N VAL A 306 24.17 -19.48 -13.08
CA VAL A 306 24.60 -20.78 -13.63
C VAL A 306 25.68 -20.61 -14.71
N LEU A 307 25.59 -19.55 -15.52
CA LEU A 307 26.59 -19.23 -16.54
C LEU A 307 27.85 -18.55 -15.97
N ALA A 308 27.74 -17.83 -14.86
CA ALA A 308 28.86 -17.13 -14.22
C ALA A 308 29.74 -18.04 -13.34
N ASN A 309 29.29 -19.25 -13.01
CA ASN A 309 30.06 -20.23 -12.23
C ASN A 309 30.18 -21.59 -12.97
N PRO A 310 30.97 -21.68 -14.06
CA PRO A 310 31.18 -22.93 -14.81
C PRO A 310 32.12 -23.93 -14.10
N SER A 311 32.74 -23.57 -12.99
CA SER A 311 33.69 -24.42 -12.27
C SER A 311 33.00 -25.25 -11.18
N GLY A 312 32.76 -26.52 -11.50
CA GLY A 312 32.62 -27.62 -10.54
C GLY A 312 31.23 -27.83 -9.92
N THR A 313 30.59 -28.94 -10.30
CA THR A 313 29.58 -29.68 -9.51
C THR A 313 28.19 -29.08 -9.21
N ALA A 314 27.72 -28.02 -9.89
CA ALA A 314 26.31 -27.57 -9.82
C ALA A 314 25.45 -27.86 -11.07
N ALA A 315 26.05 -28.41 -12.15
CA ALA A 315 25.41 -28.56 -13.46
C ALA A 315 24.46 -29.78 -13.62
N ALA A 316 24.06 -30.45 -12.54
CA ALA A 316 23.23 -31.66 -12.64
C ALA A 316 21.70 -31.42 -12.60
N GLY A 317 21.24 -30.17 -12.47
CA GLY A 317 19.82 -29.89 -12.20
C GLY A 317 19.01 -29.31 -13.36
N VAL A 318 19.46 -28.23 -13.99
CA VAL A 318 18.73 -27.52 -15.05
C VAL A 318 19.73 -26.87 -16.00
N GLN A 319 19.71 -27.24 -17.28
CA GLN A 319 20.64 -26.70 -18.26
C GLN A 319 20.30 -25.22 -18.59
N PRO A 320 21.31 -24.32 -18.71
CA PRO A 320 21.08 -22.89 -19.01
C PRO A 320 20.38 -22.62 -20.35
N ALA A 321 20.39 -23.59 -21.28
CA ALA A 321 19.61 -23.53 -22.53
C ALA A 321 18.09 -23.55 -22.28
N THR A 322 17.64 -24.28 -21.26
CA THR A 322 16.22 -24.45 -20.91
C THR A 322 15.55 -23.16 -20.47
N LEU A 323 16.20 -22.41 -19.57
CA LEU A 323 15.65 -21.17 -19.02
C LEU A 323 15.69 -20.03 -20.05
N ALA A 324 16.69 -20.04 -20.95
CA ALA A 324 16.78 -19.08 -22.03
C ALA A 324 15.61 -19.20 -23.01
N VAL A 325 15.11 -20.41 -23.28
CA VAL A 325 13.97 -20.66 -24.17
C VAL A 325 12.67 -20.11 -23.58
N LEU A 326 12.40 -20.38 -22.29
CA LEU A 326 11.24 -19.86 -21.57
C LEU A 326 11.23 -18.33 -21.51
N ALA A 327 12.38 -17.72 -21.18
CA ALA A 327 12.51 -16.26 -21.12
C ALA A 327 12.32 -15.58 -22.49
N THR A 328 12.75 -16.22 -23.58
CA THR A 328 12.61 -15.65 -24.93
C THR A 328 11.15 -15.66 -25.41
N ALA A 329 10.41 -16.73 -25.09
CA ALA A 329 9.03 -16.89 -25.52
C ALA A 329 8.04 -15.99 -24.76
N VAL A 330 8.33 -15.68 -23.49
CA VAL A 330 7.57 -14.70 -22.69
C VAL A 330 7.78 -13.27 -23.21
N ALA A 331 9.00 -12.93 -23.64
CA ALA A 331 9.35 -11.58 -24.07
C ALA A 331 8.87 -11.24 -25.50
N ALA A 332 8.74 -12.23 -26.38
CA ALA A 332 8.29 -12.05 -27.78
C ALA A 332 6.76 -11.84 -27.95
N GLY A 333 5.97 -11.81 -26.87
CA GLY A 333 4.53 -11.55 -26.94
C GLY A 333 3.69 -12.62 -27.65
N GLN A 334 4.25 -13.77 -27.99
CA GLN A 334 3.56 -14.88 -28.64
C GLN A 334 3.26 -16.00 -27.64
N TYR A 335 2.12 -15.89 -26.97
CA TYR A 335 1.79 -16.62 -25.74
C TYR A 335 0.97 -17.90 -25.96
N LYS A 336 0.69 -18.36 -27.18
CA LYS A 336 -0.41 -19.34 -27.38
C LYS A 336 -0.10 -20.78 -26.96
N LEU A 337 1.12 -21.27 -27.19
CA LEU A 337 1.54 -22.61 -26.72
C LEU A 337 1.90 -22.57 -25.22
N LEU A 338 2.57 -21.50 -24.78
CA LEU A 338 3.02 -21.31 -23.40
C LEU A 338 1.90 -20.97 -22.40
N THR A 339 0.82 -20.30 -22.83
CA THR A 339 -0.35 -20.15 -21.95
C THR A 339 -1.01 -21.49 -21.67
N GLY A 340 -0.99 -22.43 -22.62
CA GLY A 340 -1.41 -23.81 -22.36
C GLY A 340 -0.57 -24.44 -21.24
N LEU A 341 0.75 -24.44 -21.41
CA LEU A 341 1.73 -24.97 -20.45
C LEU A 341 1.65 -24.31 -19.05
N LEU A 342 1.56 -22.98 -18.97
CA LEU A 342 1.56 -22.23 -17.71
C LEU A 342 0.21 -22.26 -16.96
N THR A 343 -0.89 -22.59 -17.65
CA THR A 343 -2.23 -22.65 -17.02
C THR A 343 -2.61 -24.03 -16.52
N THR A 344 -2.02 -25.10 -17.04
CA THR A 344 -2.24 -26.48 -16.55
C THR A 344 -1.25 -26.95 -15.49
N SER A 345 -0.18 -26.20 -15.23
CA SER A 345 0.87 -26.65 -14.31
C SER A 345 1.19 -25.62 -13.23
N ALA A 346 0.51 -25.75 -12.09
CA ALA A 346 1.18 -25.47 -10.83
C ALA A 346 2.26 -26.57 -10.64
N LEU A 347 3.42 -26.38 -11.28
CA LEU A 347 4.67 -27.14 -11.13
C LEU A 347 4.51 -28.64 -10.76
N SER A 348 3.89 -29.44 -11.64
CA SER A 348 3.88 -30.89 -11.47
C SER A 348 5.30 -31.46 -11.67
N ARG A 349 5.63 -32.58 -11.03
CA ARG A 349 6.93 -33.28 -11.18
C ARG A 349 7.28 -33.58 -12.65
N ALA A 350 6.28 -33.88 -13.47
CA ALA A 350 6.44 -34.15 -14.90
C ALA A 350 7.00 -32.92 -15.66
N SER A 351 6.48 -31.72 -15.37
CA SER A 351 6.98 -30.48 -16.00
C SER A 351 8.42 -30.17 -15.61
N ALA A 352 8.79 -30.39 -14.34
CA ALA A 352 10.15 -30.18 -13.85
C ALA A 352 11.16 -31.12 -14.53
N LYS A 353 10.81 -32.40 -14.71
CA LYS A 353 11.64 -33.36 -15.43
C LYS A 353 11.71 -33.09 -16.93
N ALA A 354 10.60 -32.68 -17.55
CA ALA A 354 10.61 -32.31 -18.96
C ALA A 354 11.60 -31.19 -19.26
N PHE A 355 11.71 -30.18 -18.39
CA PHE A 355 12.70 -29.10 -18.51
C PHE A 355 14.16 -29.56 -18.34
N THR A 356 14.38 -30.77 -17.81
CA THR A 356 15.71 -31.42 -17.78
C THR A 356 15.97 -32.30 -19.01
N ASN A 357 14.95 -32.60 -19.81
CA ASN A 357 15.09 -33.40 -21.03
C ASN A 357 15.52 -32.50 -22.22
N PRO A 358 16.71 -32.72 -22.81
CA PRO A 358 17.25 -31.85 -23.87
C PRO A 358 16.42 -31.86 -25.17
N LYS A 359 15.75 -32.99 -25.50
CA LYS A 359 14.88 -33.08 -26.68
C LYS A 359 13.59 -32.26 -26.48
N TYR A 360 13.03 -32.26 -25.27
CA TYR A 360 11.90 -31.39 -24.93
C TYR A 360 12.26 -29.90 -24.99
N VAL A 361 13.44 -29.54 -24.47
CA VAL A 361 13.93 -28.15 -24.49
C VAL A 361 14.13 -27.66 -25.91
N LYS A 362 14.74 -28.50 -26.77
CA LYS A 362 14.92 -28.21 -28.20
C LYS A 362 13.57 -28.06 -28.89
N TRP A 363 12.66 -29.00 -28.67
CA TRP A 363 11.29 -28.94 -29.21
C TRP A 363 10.58 -27.64 -28.81
N LEU A 364 10.65 -27.26 -27.53
CA LEU A 364 10.02 -26.05 -27.02
C LEU A 364 10.64 -24.79 -27.65
N ALA A 365 11.95 -24.78 -27.88
CA ALA A 365 12.64 -23.68 -28.55
C ALA A 365 12.14 -23.49 -29.98
N GLU A 366 12.07 -24.58 -30.74
CA GLU A 366 11.64 -24.61 -32.14
C GLU A 366 10.14 -24.27 -32.30
N ASN A 367 9.33 -24.58 -31.29
CA ASN A 367 7.86 -24.43 -31.36
C ASN A 367 7.32 -23.25 -30.53
N SER A 368 8.18 -22.45 -29.93
CA SER A 368 7.79 -21.31 -29.08
C SER A 368 7.11 -20.15 -29.82
N ASN A 369 7.26 -20.08 -31.14
CA ASN A 369 6.82 -18.97 -31.98
C ASN A 369 6.15 -19.46 -33.28
N ILE A 370 5.16 -20.33 -33.17
CA ILE A 370 4.45 -20.94 -34.31
C ILE A 370 3.02 -20.41 -34.47
N PRO A 371 2.47 -20.37 -35.70
CA PRO A 371 1.08 -19.99 -35.91
C PRO A 371 0.11 -21.02 -35.31
N THR A 372 -1.10 -20.58 -34.94
CA THR A 372 -2.11 -21.44 -34.29
C THR A 372 -2.44 -22.71 -35.10
N SER A 373 -2.38 -22.62 -36.43
CA SER A 373 -2.59 -23.76 -37.34
C SER A 373 -1.51 -24.85 -37.24
N ALA A 374 -0.30 -24.50 -36.77
CA ALA A 374 0.83 -25.42 -36.63
C ALA A 374 0.90 -26.08 -35.23
N ILE A 375 0.09 -25.63 -34.26
CA ILE A 375 0.07 -26.16 -32.89
C ILE A 375 -0.20 -27.68 -32.84
N PRO A 376 -1.18 -28.24 -33.58
CA PRO A 376 -1.40 -29.69 -33.60
C PRO A 376 -0.18 -30.46 -34.11
N GLY A 377 0.55 -29.91 -35.08
CA GLY A 377 1.79 -30.48 -35.60
C GLY A 377 2.87 -30.52 -34.53
N ALA A 378 3.08 -29.41 -33.82
CA ALA A 378 4.05 -29.34 -32.72
C ALA A 378 3.76 -30.35 -31.61
N ILE A 379 2.49 -30.49 -31.19
CA ILE A 379 2.07 -31.47 -30.18
C ILE A 379 2.30 -32.91 -30.68
N SER A 380 2.09 -33.17 -31.97
CA SER A 380 2.39 -34.48 -32.58
C SER A 380 3.88 -34.78 -32.58
N THR A 381 4.74 -33.78 -32.84
CA THR A 381 6.20 -33.93 -32.74
C THR A 381 6.62 -34.25 -31.31
N LEU A 382 6.01 -33.61 -30.31
CA LEU A 382 6.28 -33.90 -28.89
C LEU A 382 5.85 -35.31 -28.50
N SER A 383 4.68 -35.76 -28.98
CA SER A 383 4.21 -37.14 -28.80
C SER A 383 5.14 -38.16 -29.45
N GLY A 384 5.76 -37.81 -30.59
CA GLY A 384 6.77 -38.63 -31.25
C GLY A 384 8.03 -38.78 -30.39
N ILE A 385 8.55 -37.65 -29.87
CA ILE A 385 9.70 -37.64 -28.95
C ILE A 385 9.42 -38.48 -27.71
N ALA A 386 8.24 -38.32 -27.09
CA ALA A 386 7.85 -39.09 -25.92
C ALA A 386 7.81 -40.61 -26.17
N LYS A 387 7.31 -41.03 -27.35
CA LYS A 387 7.27 -42.45 -27.74
C LYS A 387 8.65 -43.02 -28.08
N GLU A 388 9.47 -42.25 -28.77
CA GLU A 388 10.83 -42.65 -29.14
C GLU A 388 11.71 -42.84 -27.90
N ASP A 389 11.57 -41.96 -26.91
CA ASP A 389 12.34 -41.99 -25.67
C ASP A 389 11.72 -42.85 -24.56
N ASN A 390 10.52 -43.40 -24.79
CA ASN A 390 9.69 -44.05 -23.77
C ASN A 390 9.52 -43.18 -22.50
N ASP A 391 9.38 -41.86 -22.69
CA ASP A 391 9.31 -40.85 -21.63
C ASP A 391 7.84 -40.58 -21.27
N GLN A 392 7.40 -41.18 -20.15
CA GLN A 392 6.03 -41.06 -19.64
C GLN A 392 5.68 -39.63 -19.24
N ASP A 393 6.65 -38.86 -18.74
CA ASP A 393 6.45 -37.47 -18.32
C ASP A 393 6.17 -36.58 -19.56
N LEU A 394 6.89 -36.80 -20.66
CA LEU A 394 6.63 -36.11 -21.93
C LEU A 394 5.35 -36.55 -22.61
N ALA A 395 4.98 -37.83 -22.49
CA ALA A 395 3.72 -38.36 -23.02
C ALA A 395 2.53 -37.69 -22.34
N GLU A 396 2.58 -37.53 -21.02
CA GLU A 396 1.55 -36.86 -20.23
C GLU A 396 1.41 -35.39 -20.64
N ILE A 397 2.53 -34.67 -20.81
CA ILE A 397 2.52 -33.26 -21.24
C ILE A 397 1.91 -33.11 -22.64
N ALA A 398 2.29 -33.97 -23.59
CA ALA A 398 1.74 -33.93 -24.94
C ALA A 398 0.23 -34.23 -24.96
N GLU A 399 -0.24 -35.15 -24.12
CA GLU A 399 -1.66 -35.48 -23.99
C GLU A 399 -2.47 -34.33 -23.36
N GLN A 400 -1.95 -33.69 -22.31
CA GLN A 400 -2.58 -32.53 -21.69
C GLN A 400 -2.72 -31.37 -22.69
N LEU A 401 -1.68 -31.10 -23.48
CA LEU A 401 -1.71 -30.09 -24.54
C LEU A 401 -2.74 -30.42 -25.61
N LYS A 402 -2.83 -31.69 -26.02
CA LYS A 402 -3.83 -32.17 -26.99
C LYS A 402 -5.26 -31.97 -26.48
N ARG A 403 -5.53 -32.31 -25.21
CA ARG A 403 -6.85 -32.13 -24.58
C ARG A 403 -7.27 -30.65 -24.53
N GLN A 404 -6.34 -29.75 -24.21
CA GLN A 404 -6.60 -28.31 -24.21
C GLN A 404 -6.93 -27.77 -25.60
N GLU A 405 -6.18 -28.19 -26.62
CA GLU A 405 -6.40 -27.76 -28.00
C GLU A 405 -7.78 -28.21 -28.51
N ILE A 406 -8.20 -29.42 -28.15
CA ILE A 406 -9.56 -29.94 -28.43
C ILE A 406 -10.61 -29.10 -27.70
N SER A 407 -10.43 -28.83 -26.39
CA SER A 407 -11.36 -28.00 -25.61
C SER A 407 -11.52 -26.58 -26.18
N LYS A 408 -10.43 -25.95 -26.63
CA LYS A 408 -10.45 -24.62 -27.28
C LYS A 408 -11.17 -24.62 -28.63
N LYS A 409 -11.19 -25.74 -29.35
CA LYS A 409 -11.91 -25.89 -30.62
C LYS A 409 -13.41 -26.13 -30.42
N ILE A 410 -13.82 -26.70 -29.29
CA ILE A 410 -15.22 -26.98 -28.97
C ILE A 410 -15.91 -25.78 -28.28
N GLY A 411 -15.16 -24.95 -27.56
CA GLY A 411 -15.67 -23.75 -26.87
C GLY A 411 -15.71 -22.46 -27.71
N LYS A 412 -15.52 -22.55 -29.03
CA LYS A 412 -15.72 -21.49 -30.02
C LYS A 412 -16.80 -21.94 -30.98
#